data_AF-A0AAN8T0Z6-F1
#
_entry.id   AF-A0AAN8T0Z6-F1
#
_cell.length_a   1.000
_cell.length_b   1.000
_cell.length_c   1.000
_cell.angle_alpha   90.00
_cell.angle_beta   90.00
_cell.angle_gamma   90.00
#
_symmetry.space_group_name_H-M   'P 1'
#
loop_
_entity.id
_entity.type
_entity.pdbx_description
1 polymer ?
#
loop_
_entity_poly.entity_id
_entity_poly.type
_entity_poly.pdbx_seq_one_letter_code
_entity_poly.pdbx_strand_id
1 'polypeptide(L)'
;MDLSKQNLNQVTNSIDKTLEILNQLYLASSSYDVIPLVQCMNNLVVELDNMAKLGEKCHIQVPMGVMNLIDDGKNPDEYTRDTNAFKDLQGHLLEELEQAFPNEVEAYRLVKRLL
;
A
#
# COMPACT_ATOMS: atom_id res chain seq x y z
N MET A 1 -16.44 13.29 0.15
CA MET A 1 -15.34 12.39 0.53
C MET A 1 -15.03 11.52 -0.68
N ASP A 2 -13.76 11.36 -1.04
CA ASP A 2 -13.33 10.67 -2.27
C ASP A 2 -13.71 9.18 -2.23
N LEU A 3 -14.43 8.70 -3.26
CA LEU A 3 -14.96 7.34 -3.37
C LEU A 3 -13.85 6.28 -3.25
N SER A 4 -12.65 6.58 -3.76
CA SER A 4 -11.48 5.70 -3.65
C SER A 4 -11.04 5.50 -2.19
N LYS A 5 -11.02 6.58 -1.41
CA LYS A 5 -10.70 6.53 0.02
C LYS A 5 -11.74 5.77 0.82
N GLN A 6 -13.01 5.86 0.42
CA GLN A 6 -14.07 5.10 1.07
C GLN A 6 -13.93 3.59 0.81
N ASN A 7 -13.61 3.18 -0.43
CA ASN A 7 -13.38 1.77 -0.75
C ASN A 7 -12.17 1.21 0.02
N LEU A 8 -11.09 1.98 0.10
CA LEU A 8 -9.91 1.63 0.89
C LEU A 8 -10.26 1.42 2.37
N ASN A 9 -11.01 2.34 2.97
CA ASN A 9 -11.44 2.20 4.38
C ASN A 9 -12.29 0.93 4.59
N GLN A 10 -13.11 0.54 3.63
CA GLN A 10 -13.88 -0.70 3.72
C GLN A 10 -12.98 -1.94 3.69
N VAL A 11 -11.97 -1.95 2.82
CA VAL A 11 -10.97 -3.01 2.76
C VAL A 11 -10.19 -3.07 4.08
N THR A 12 -9.73 -1.94 4.62
CA THR A 12 -9.03 -1.86 5.92
C THR A 12 -9.89 -2.44 7.04
N ASN A 13 -11.16 -2.05 7.14
CA ASN A 13 -12.06 -2.58 8.16
C ASN A 13 -12.27 -4.11 8.03
N SER A 14 -12.24 -4.64 6.81
CA SER A 14 -12.36 -6.09 6.56
C SER A 14 -11.09 -6.85 6.93
N ILE A 15 -9.93 -6.25 6.68
CA ILE A 15 -8.63 -6.77 7.14
C ILE A 15 -8.60 -6.83 8.68
N ASP A 16 -9.00 -5.77 9.37
CA ASP A 16 -9.02 -5.73 10.84
C ASP A 16 -9.93 -6.82 11.43
N LYS A 17 -11.12 -7.03 10.84
CA LYS A 17 -12.03 -8.12 11.22
C LYS A 17 -11.41 -9.49 10.98
N THR A 18 -10.74 -9.68 9.84
CA THR A 18 -10.04 -10.93 9.52
C THR A 18 -8.96 -11.24 10.55
N LEU A 19 -8.18 -10.23 10.94
CA LEU A 19 -7.16 -10.37 12.00
C LEU A 19 -7.79 -10.71 13.36
N GLU A 20 -8.92 -10.10 13.70
CA GLU A 20 -9.66 -10.42 14.92
C GLU A 20 -10.15 -11.87 14.92
N ILE A 21 -10.71 -12.34 13.81
CA ILE A 21 -11.17 -13.74 13.66
C ILE A 21 -9.98 -14.70 13.76
N LEU A 22 -8.83 -14.39 13.14
CA LEU A 22 -7.61 -15.20 13.27
C LEU A 22 -7.12 -15.30 14.71
N ASN A 23 -7.18 -14.19 15.46
CA ASN A 23 -6.85 -14.19 16.88
C ASN A 23 -7.86 -15.03 17.70
N GLN A 24 -9.15 -14.91 17.41
CA GLN A 24 -10.19 -15.75 18.04
C GLN A 24 -9.97 -17.24 17.72
N LEU A 25 -9.55 -17.57 16.50
CA LEU A 25 -9.24 -18.94 16.09
C LEU A 25 -8.08 -19.52 16.88
N TYR A 26 -7.01 -18.73 17.05
CA TYR A 26 -5.86 -19.11 17.88
C TYR A 26 -6.30 -19.42 19.32
N LEU A 27 -7.13 -18.57 19.92
CA LEU A 27 -7.66 -18.79 21.27
C LEU A 27 -8.59 -20.02 21.35
N ALA A 28 -9.49 -20.19 20.37
CA ALA A 28 -10.41 -21.34 20.32
C ALA A 28 -9.68 -22.67 20.11
N SER A 29 -8.56 -22.68 19.39
CA SER A 29 -7.73 -23.88 19.20
C SER A 29 -7.18 -24.45 20.52
N SER A 30 -7.11 -23.62 21.56
CA SER A 30 -6.65 -24.04 22.90
C SER A 30 -7.75 -24.65 23.78
N SER A 31 -9.03 -24.50 23.44
CA SER A 31 -10.15 -24.87 24.33
C SER A 31 -10.70 -26.28 24.11
N TYR A 32 -10.16 -27.05 23.16
CA TYR A 32 -10.59 -28.41 22.76
C TYR A 32 -12.07 -28.54 22.30
N ASP A 33 -12.85 -27.46 22.31
CA ASP A 33 -14.23 -27.44 21.83
C ASP A 33 -14.27 -27.28 20.30
N VAL A 34 -14.83 -28.28 19.62
CA VAL A 34 -14.85 -28.32 18.15
C VAL A 34 -15.88 -27.35 17.55
N ILE A 35 -16.98 -27.07 18.25
CA ILE A 35 -18.07 -26.23 17.73
C ILE A 35 -17.63 -24.76 17.55
N PRO A 36 -17.05 -24.09 18.56
CA PRO A 36 -16.55 -22.71 18.41
C PRO A 36 -15.45 -22.60 17.35
N LEU A 37 -14.59 -23.62 17.23
CA LEU A 37 -13.53 -23.69 16.24
C LEU A 37 -14.11 -23.69 14.82
N VAL A 38 -15.05 -24.60 14.52
CA VAL A 38 -15.68 -24.70 13.20
C VAL A 38 -16.43 -23.42 12.85
N GLN A 39 -17.13 -22.81 13.81
CA GLN A 39 -17.86 -21.57 13.57
C GLN A 39 -16.90 -20.40 13.29
N CYS A 40 -15.78 -20.32 14.00
CA CYS A 40 -14.73 -19.34 13.74
C CYS A 40 -14.12 -19.50 12.34
N MET A 41 -13.84 -20.74 11.92
CA MET A 41 -13.35 -21.04 10.57
C MET A 41 -14.36 -20.63 9.48
N ASN A 42 -15.64 -20.90 9.67
CA ASN A 42 -16.68 -20.47 8.73
C ASN A 42 -16.74 -18.94 8.62
N ASN A 43 -16.66 -18.24 9.75
CA ASN A 43 -16.62 -16.78 9.78
C ASN A 43 -15.39 -16.24 9.05
N LEU A 44 -14.23 -16.88 9.21
CA LEU A 44 -13.00 -16.52 8.50
C LEU A 44 -13.18 -16.64 6.98
N VAL A 45 -13.71 -17.76 6.51
CA VAL A 45 -13.95 -17.98 5.07
C VAL A 45 -14.90 -16.93 4.50
N VAL A 46 -15.98 -16.61 5.22
CA VAL A 46 -16.93 -15.57 4.79
C VAL A 46 -16.27 -14.20 4.72
N GLU A 47 -15.46 -13.84 5.71
CA GLU A 47 -14.80 -12.52 5.71
C GLU A 47 -13.70 -12.43 4.64
N LEU A 48 -12.97 -13.51 4.35
CA LEU A 48 -12.00 -13.55 3.25
C LEU A 48 -12.67 -13.37 1.88
N ASP A 49 -13.85 -13.97 1.65
CA ASP A 49 -14.64 -13.76 0.44
C ASP A 49 -15.15 -12.30 0.34
N ASN A 50 -15.60 -11.71 1.45
CA ASN A 50 -15.96 -10.29 1.50
C ASN A 50 -14.76 -9.40 1.18
N MET A 51 -13.59 -9.68 1.76
CA MET A 51 -12.36 -8.92 1.55
C MET A 51 -11.91 -8.96 0.09
N ALA A 52 -11.99 -10.13 -0.56
CA ALA A 52 -11.69 -10.29 -1.99
C ALA A 52 -12.61 -9.41 -2.86
N LYS A 53 -13.92 -9.44 -2.62
CA LYS A 53 -14.93 -8.63 -3.34
C LYS A 53 -14.75 -7.13 -3.13
N LEU A 54 -14.29 -6.71 -1.95
CA LEU A 54 -13.97 -5.31 -1.67
C LEU A 54 -12.68 -4.89 -2.39
N GLY A 55 -11.69 -5.78 -2.47
CA GLY A 55 -10.43 -5.56 -3.17
C GLY A 55 -10.61 -5.27 -4.66
N GLU A 56 -11.56 -5.93 -5.34
CA GLU A 56 -11.88 -5.66 -6.76
C GLU A 56 -12.29 -4.20 -7.02
N LYS A 57 -12.80 -3.50 -6.00
CA LYS A 57 -13.22 -2.09 -6.12
C LYS A 57 -12.04 -1.12 -5.97
N CYS A 58 -10.88 -1.60 -5.55
CA CYS A 58 -9.66 -0.82 -5.35
C CYS A 58 -8.72 -0.98 -6.55
N HIS A 59 -8.68 0.04 -7.42
CA HIS A 59 -7.81 0.07 -8.59
C HIS A 59 -6.46 0.69 -8.24
N ILE A 60 -5.68 0.03 -7.38
CA ILE A 60 -4.38 0.52 -6.90
C ILE A 60 -3.27 -0.28 -7.57
N GLN A 61 -2.33 0.41 -8.19
CA GLN A 61 -1.12 -0.22 -8.72
C GLN A 61 -0.02 -0.11 -7.68
N VAL A 62 0.49 -1.25 -7.22
CA VAL A 62 1.60 -1.32 -6.27
C VAL A 62 2.88 -1.66 -7.03
N PRO A 63 3.92 -0.81 -6.99
CA PRO A 63 5.20 -1.10 -7.63
C PRO A 63 5.85 -2.37 -7.05
N MET A 64 6.53 -3.15 -7.89
CA MET A 64 7.20 -4.38 -7.44
C MET A 64 8.23 -4.13 -6.33
N GLY A 65 8.90 -2.97 -6.34
CA GLY A 65 9.85 -2.62 -5.27
C GLY A 65 9.18 -2.46 -3.90
N VAL A 66 7.93 -1.99 -3.84
CA VAL A 66 7.14 -1.94 -2.60
C VAL A 66 6.78 -3.35 -2.14
N MET A 67 6.41 -4.24 -3.08
CA MET A 67 6.11 -5.64 -2.76
C MET A 67 7.32 -6.37 -2.16
N ASN A 68 8.51 -6.19 -2.73
CA ASN A 68 9.74 -6.78 -2.19
C ASN A 68 10.05 -6.32 -0.76
N LEU A 69 9.79 -5.04 -0.44
CA LEU A 69 9.97 -4.53 0.93
C LEU A 69 8.99 -5.19 1.91
N ILE A 70 7.73 -5.39 1.49
CA ILE A 70 6.72 -6.06 2.31
C ILE A 70 7.11 -7.53 2.56
N ASP A 71 7.54 -8.26 1.53
CA ASP A 71 7.97 -9.65 1.64
C ASP A 71 9.21 -9.82 2.54
N ASP A 72 10.13 -8.85 2.52
CA ASP A 72 11.29 -8.77 3.41
C ASP A 72 10.92 -8.37 4.86
N GLY A 73 9.67 -7.97 5.12
CA GLY A 73 9.24 -7.44 6.42
C GLY A 73 9.79 -6.03 6.74
N LYS A 74 10.18 -5.26 5.72
CA LYS A 74 10.66 -3.87 5.84
C LYS A 74 9.52 -2.87 5.68
N ASN A 75 9.79 -1.61 6.04
CA ASN A 75 8.81 -0.54 5.87
C ASN A 75 8.67 -0.16 4.37
N PRO A 76 7.48 -0.30 3.76
CA PRO A 76 7.25 0.10 2.36
C PRO A 76 7.48 1.60 2.10
N ASP A 77 7.43 2.45 3.13
CA ASP A 77 7.70 3.89 2.97
C ASP A 77 9.15 4.18 2.54
N GLU A 78 10.09 3.26 2.78
CA GLU A 78 11.48 3.40 2.32
C GLU A 78 11.57 3.54 0.80
N TYR A 79 10.70 2.86 0.06
CA TYR A 79 10.60 2.99 -1.40
C TYR A 79 10.28 4.44 -1.82
N THR A 80 9.39 5.08 -1.08
CA THR A 80 8.96 6.46 -1.35
C THR A 80 10.07 7.45 -0.98
N ARG A 81 10.81 7.18 0.10
CA ARG A 81 11.91 8.04 0.57
C ARG A 81 13.03 8.16 -0.46
N ASP A 82 13.49 7.04 -1.01
CA ASP A 82 14.60 7.03 -1.96
C ASP A 82 14.22 7.69 -3.29
N THR A 83 12.97 7.48 -3.73
CA THR A 83 12.42 8.12 -4.93
C THR A 83 12.32 9.64 -4.77
N ASN A 84 11.95 10.11 -3.57
CA ASN A 84 11.84 11.54 -3.29
C ASN A 84 13.21 12.22 -3.21
N ALA A 85 14.22 11.59 -2.61
CA ALA A 85 15.56 12.16 -2.52
C ALA A 85 16.16 12.48 -3.91
N PHE A 86 15.93 11.61 -4.89
CA PHE A 86 16.35 11.87 -6.27
C PHE A 86 15.56 13.00 -6.93
N LYS A 87 14.23 13.05 -6.71
CA LYS A 87 13.38 14.14 -7.22
C LYS A 87 13.74 15.50 -6.61
N ASP A 88 14.09 15.52 -5.33
CA ASP A 88 14.50 16.72 -4.60
C ASP A 88 15.85 17.22 -5.13
N LEU A 89 16.83 16.32 -5.32
CA LEU A 89 18.11 16.66 -5.96
C LEU A 89 17.93 17.19 -7.38
N GLN A 90 17.08 16.53 -8.19
CA GLN A 90 16.73 17.04 -9.52
C GLN A 90 16.07 18.42 -9.46
N GLY A 91 15.27 18.70 -8.43
CA GLY A 91 14.67 20.02 -8.19
C GLY A 91 15.75 21.08 -7.97
N HIS A 92 16.64 20.86 -6.99
CA HIS A 92 17.72 21.80 -6.67
C HIS A 92 18.68 22.04 -7.84
N LEU A 93 19.06 20.99 -8.57
CA LEU A 93 19.90 21.15 -9.76
C LEU A 93 19.22 22.01 -10.83
N LEU A 94 17.90 21.89 -11.00
CA LEU A 94 17.16 22.69 -11.97
C LEU A 94 17.10 24.17 -11.57
N GLU A 95 16.96 24.46 -10.27
CA GLU A 95 17.00 25.82 -9.73
C GLU A 95 18.37 26.47 -9.94
N GLU A 96 19.45 25.74 -9.67
CA GLU A 96 20.83 26.21 -9.93
C GLU A 96 21.08 26.47 -11.41
N LEU A 97 20.61 25.58 -12.30
CA LEU A 97 20.71 25.78 -13.75
C LEU A 97 19.90 26.98 -14.24
N GLU A 98 18.75 27.26 -13.63
CA GLU A 98 17.94 28.43 -13.97
C GLU A 98 18.67 29.74 -13.64
N GLN A 99 19.45 29.77 -12.55
CA GLN A 99 20.27 30.93 -12.20
C GLN A 99 21.55 31.05 -13.04
N ALA A 100 22.25 29.93 -13.29
CA ALA A 100 23.55 29.93 -13.98
C ALA A 100 23.42 30.01 -15.51
N PHE A 101 22.39 29.38 -16.10
CA PHE A 101 22.19 29.24 -17.55
C PHE A 101 20.71 29.43 -17.95
N PRO A 102 20.13 30.63 -17.74
CA PRO A 102 18.70 30.89 -17.94
C PRO A 102 18.20 30.65 -19.37
N ASN A 103 19.09 30.74 -20.37
CA ASN A 103 18.73 30.53 -21.78
C ASN A 103 18.66 29.05 -22.18
N GLU A 104 19.26 28.14 -21.39
CA GLU A 104 19.38 26.72 -21.69
C GLU A 104 18.49 25.84 -20.81
N VAL A 105 17.97 26.38 -19.69
CA VAL A 105 17.13 25.67 -18.72
C VAL A 105 15.89 25.02 -19.35
N GLU A 106 15.34 25.60 -20.41
CA GLU A 106 14.17 25.05 -21.12
C GLU A 106 14.46 23.70 -21.80
N ALA A 107 15.68 23.47 -22.29
CA ALA A 107 16.06 22.18 -22.84
C ALA A 107 16.05 21.09 -21.75
N TYR A 108 16.56 21.40 -20.56
CA TYR A 108 16.58 20.49 -19.42
C TYR A 108 15.18 20.20 -18.85
N ARG A 109 14.28 21.20 -18.84
CA ARG A 109 12.86 21.02 -18.49
C ARG A 109 12.15 20.07 -19.45
N LEU A 110 12.56 20.06 -20.72
CA LEU A 110 12.01 19.17 -21.73
C LEU A 110 12.47 17.72 -21.50
N VAL A 111 13.74 17.52 -21.18
CA VAL A 111 14.30 16.21 -20.80
C VAL A 111 13.60 15.64 -19.55
N LYS A 112 13.39 16.47 -18.51
CA LYS A 112 12.66 16.05 -17.30
C LYS A 112 11.21 15.64 -17.55
N ARG A 113 10.56 16.19 -18.59
CA ARG A 113 9.18 15.83 -18.98
C ARG A 113 9.09 14.54 -19.79
N LEU A 114 10.21 14.07 -20.33
CA LEU A 114 10.29 12.87 -21.17
C LEU A 114 10.71 11.61 -20.38
N LEU A 115 11.22 11.79 -19.15
CA LEU A 115 11.56 10.75 -18.18
C LEU A 115 10.43 10.58 -17.16
#